data_AF-A0A849VEZ1-F1
#
_entry.id   AF-A0A849VEZ1-F1
#
_cell.length_a   1.000
_cell.length_b   1.000
_cell.length_c   1.000
_cell.angle_alpha   90.00
_cell.angle_beta   90.00
_cell.angle_gamma   90.00
#
_symmetry.space_group_name_H-M   'P 1'
#
loop_
_entity.id
_entity.type
_entity.pdbx_description
1 polymer ?
#
loop_
_entity_poly.entity_id
_entity_poly.type
_entity_poly.pdbx_seq_one_letter_code
_entity_poly.pdbx_strand_id
1 'polypeptide(L)'
;MKKNKRSRPTRQAAPPPPPPVRRKKAAKQVSAAWFWVKHLSLAFILILSAYYFLFGAMPKMSVSTTANVAAQGFSQFYESFRNSTSSRDTERAKFVIELGDPSFRIDEALKDRERVVKASSQRWTGEYQPRRFESGDTLKSVLADYARKENVELFWYLDKDYVVKQNFRVDSDFLSALYQVGRAINDDFEFEIYTFFCHRQRAAVITEKPTRFVRDNCRKLTN
;
A
#
# COMPACT_ATOMS: atom_id res chain seq x y z
N MET A 1 35.82 52.31 -34.24
CA MET A 1 35.94 53.78 -34.02
C MET A 1 35.07 54.52 -35.03
N LYS A 2 34.65 55.75 -34.66
CA LYS A 2 33.98 56.78 -35.47
C LYS A 2 32.45 56.72 -35.54
N LYS A 3 31.86 57.29 -34.47
CA LYS A 3 30.76 58.25 -34.55
C LYS A 3 30.94 59.18 -35.77
N ASN A 4 29.85 59.56 -36.45
CA ASN A 4 29.66 60.99 -36.67
C ASN A 4 28.22 61.39 -36.96
N LYS A 5 27.75 62.27 -36.07
CA LYS A 5 26.62 63.19 -36.25
C LYS A 5 26.99 64.27 -37.27
N ARG A 6 25.92 64.91 -37.77
CA ARG A 6 25.82 66.19 -38.52
C ARG A 6 25.35 65.90 -39.95
N SER A 7 24.42 66.65 -40.53
CA SER A 7 23.91 67.98 -40.23
C SER A 7 22.62 68.18 -41.01
N ARG A 8 21.70 68.95 -40.42
CA ARG A 8 20.45 69.39 -41.03
C ARG A 8 20.74 70.55 -42.00
N PRO A 9 20.08 70.60 -43.17
CA PRO A 9 19.70 71.88 -43.74
C PRO A 9 18.20 71.95 -44.07
N THR A 10 17.63 73.06 -43.61
CA THR A 10 16.73 73.97 -44.35
C THR A 10 15.44 73.40 -44.96
N ARG A 11 14.32 73.73 -44.30
CA ARG A 11 12.96 73.73 -44.84
C ARG A 11 12.88 74.60 -46.11
N GLN A 12 12.45 74.02 -47.22
CA GLN A 12 11.67 74.73 -48.23
C GLN A 12 10.19 74.42 -48.02
N ALA A 13 9.38 75.48 -48.02
CA ALA A 13 7.95 75.45 -47.77
C ALA A 13 7.20 74.77 -48.92
N ALA A 14 6.25 73.90 -48.56
CA ALA A 14 5.39 73.17 -49.47
C ALA A 14 4.28 74.08 -50.05
N PRO A 15 3.91 73.95 -51.33
CA PRO A 15 2.64 74.46 -51.85
C PRO A 15 1.45 73.65 -51.28
N PRO A 16 0.27 74.28 -51.14
CA PRO A 16 -0.86 73.71 -50.41
C PRO A 16 -1.42 72.44 -51.07
N PRO A 17 -1.86 71.45 -50.26
CA PRO A 17 -2.39 70.20 -50.78
C PRO A 17 -3.79 70.38 -51.41
N PRO A 18 -4.10 69.66 -52.50
CA PRO A 18 -5.46 69.59 -53.03
C PRO A 18 -6.42 68.89 -52.05
N PRO A 19 -7.73 69.22 -52.09
CA PRO A 19 -8.70 68.78 -51.10
C PRO A 19 -8.90 67.25 -51.08
N PRO A 20 -9.23 66.67 -49.91
CA PRO A 20 -9.34 65.23 -49.74
C PRO A 20 -10.51 64.63 -50.53
N VAL A 21 -10.19 63.72 -51.44
CA VAL A 21 -11.17 62.87 -52.13
C VAL A 21 -11.78 61.91 -51.11
N ARG A 22 -13.05 62.15 -50.79
CA ARG A 22 -13.88 61.38 -49.86
C ARG A 22 -14.21 60.00 -50.45
N ARG A 23 -13.33 59.01 -50.30
CA ARG A 23 -13.65 57.61 -50.59
C ARG A 23 -14.53 57.04 -49.47
N LYS A 24 -15.81 56.86 -49.78
CA LYS A 24 -16.80 56.15 -48.96
C LYS A 24 -16.32 54.71 -48.72
N LYS A 25 -16.21 54.28 -47.46
CA LYS A 25 -16.12 52.87 -47.10
C LYS A 25 -17.50 52.24 -47.37
N ALA A 26 -17.58 51.32 -48.33
CA ALA A 26 -18.74 50.45 -48.45
C ALA A 26 -18.71 49.45 -47.29
N ALA A 27 -19.73 49.51 -46.42
CA ALA A 27 -19.95 48.50 -45.39
C ALA A 27 -20.36 47.19 -46.05
N LYS A 28 -19.60 46.13 -45.80
CA LYS A 28 -19.88 44.77 -46.26
C LYS A 28 -20.93 44.16 -45.32
N GLN A 29 -22.21 44.36 -45.62
CA GLN A 29 -23.32 43.76 -44.86
C GLN A 29 -24.03 42.67 -45.67
N VAL A 30 -23.46 41.46 -45.73
CA VAL A 30 -24.24 40.25 -46.10
C VAL A 30 -23.80 38.99 -45.34
N SER A 31 -22.67 38.97 -44.62
CA SER A 31 -22.19 37.75 -43.94
C SER A 31 -22.71 37.54 -42.51
N ALA A 32 -23.07 38.60 -41.77
CA ALA A 32 -23.47 38.48 -40.37
C ALA A 32 -24.90 37.93 -40.19
N ALA A 33 -25.87 38.40 -40.98
CA ALA A 33 -27.26 37.97 -40.86
C ALA A 33 -27.45 36.50 -41.22
N TRP A 34 -26.79 36.00 -42.27
CA TRP A 34 -26.88 34.60 -42.68
C TRP A 34 -26.28 33.66 -41.63
N PHE A 35 -25.14 34.05 -41.05
CA PHE A 35 -24.50 33.31 -39.97
C PHE A 35 -25.44 33.16 -38.77
N TRP A 36 -26.04 34.27 -38.30
CA TRP A 36 -26.96 34.25 -37.16
C TRP A 36 -28.24 33.46 -37.45
N VAL A 37 -28.79 33.53 -38.68
CA VAL A 37 -29.98 32.75 -39.05
C VAL A 37 -29.72 31.24 -38.96
N LYS A 38 -28.57 30.75 -39.44
CA LYS A 38 -28.19 29.32 -39.34
C LYS A 38 -28.01 28.87 -37.89
N HIS A 39 -27.41 29.70 -37.05
CA HIS A 39 -27.17 29.35 -35.64
C HIS A 39 -28.44 29.44 -34.79
N LEU A 40 -29.30 30.45 -35.04
CA LEU A 40 -30.61 30.53 -34.39
C LEU A 40 -31.54 29.40 -34.83
N SER A 41 -31.51 28.97 -36.10
CA SER A 41 -32.31 27.82 -36.53
C SER A 41 -31.85 26.52 -35.85
N LEU A 42 -30.53 26.31 -35.72
CA LEU A 42 -29.99 25.12 -35.05
C LEU A 42 -30.31 25.13 -33.54
N ALA A 43 -30.19 26.29 -32.89
CA ALA A 43 -30.59 26.43 -31.49
C ALA A 43 -32.10 26.17 -31.29
N PHE A 44 -32.94 26.68 -32.18
CA PHE A 44 -34.39 26.45 -32.13
C PHE A 44 -34.75 24.97 -32.33
N ILE A 45 -34.06 24.27 -33.25
CA ILE A 45 -34.23 22.83 -33.45
C ILE A 45 -33.82 22.05 -32.21
N LEU A 46 -32.70 22.41 -31.57
CA LEU A 46 -32.27 21.75 -30.33
C LEU A 46 -33.26 21.98 -29.19
N ILE A 47 -33.78 23.19 -29.04
CA ILE A 47 -34.78 23.51 -28.02
C ILE A 47 -36.09 22.75 -28.29
N LEU A 48 -36.56 22.69 -29.53
CA LEU A 48 -37.73 21.89 -29.92
C LEU A 48 -37.49 20.39 -29.66
N SER A 49 -36.30 19.88 -29.94
CA SER A 49 -35.95 18.48 -29.67
C SER A 49 -35.93 18.18 -28.17
N ALA A 50 -35.40 19.08 -27.34
CA ALA A 50 -35.40 18.94 -25.88
C ALA A 50 -36.81 19.05 -25.31
N TYR A 51 -37.63 19.96 -25.83
CA TYR A 51 -39.04 20.08 -25.48
C TYR A 51 -39.82 18.80 -25.84
N TYR A 52 -39.58 18.26 -27.05
CA TYR A 52 -40.15 16.97 -27.45
C TYR A 52 -39.65 15.80 -26.57
N PHE A 53 -38.39 15.80 -26.15
CA PHE A 53 -37.86 14.80 -25.22
C PHE A 53 -38.47 14.87 -23.82
N LEU A 54 -38.78 16.08 -23.34
CA LEU A 54 -39.33 16.31 -21.99
C LEU A 54 -40.85 16.12 -21.93
N PHE A 55 -41.58 16.51 -22.97
CA PHE A 55 -43.05 16.56 -22.98
C PHE A 55 -43.71 15.65 -24.04
N GLY A 56 -42.95 15.16 -25.02
CA GLY A 56 -43.41 14.11 -25.92
C GLY A 56 -43.47 12.80 -25.17
N ALA A 57 -44.50 11.99 -25.46
CA ALA A 57 -44.59 10.63 -24.96
C ALA A 57 -43.48 9.78 -25.58
N MET A 58 -42.26 9.86 -25.04
CA MET A 58 -41.24 8.87 -25.33
C MET A 58 -41.82 7.49 -25.00
N PRO A 59 -41.53 6.45 -25.81
CA PRO A 59 -41.62 5.11 -25.30
C PRO A 59 -40.82 5.13 -24.01
N LYS A 60 -41.46 4.81 -22.89
CA LYS A 60 -40.81 4.53 -21.63
C LYS A 60 -39.77 3.46 -21.94
N MET A 61 -38.54 3.90 -22.23
CA MET A 61 -37.37 3.06 -22.27
C MET A 61 -37.20 2.66 -20.82
N SER A 62 -37.93 1.62 -20.41
CA SER A 62 -37.57 0.86 -19.26
C SER A 62 -36.14 0.44 -19.55
N VAL A 63 -35.17 1.07 -18.90
CA VAL A 63 -33.92 0.38 -18.61
C VAL A 63 -34.42 -0.89 -17.97
N SER A 64 -34.41 -1.99 -18.73
CA SER A 64 -34.88 -3.25 -18.19
C SER A 64 -33.97 -3.52 -17.02
N THR A 65 -34.50 -3.44 -15.80
CA THR A 65 -33.86 -3.89 -14.56
C THR A 65 -33.62 -5.41 -14.58
N THR A 66 -33.64 -6.02 -15.76
CA THR A 66 -33.13 -7.34 -16.03
C THR A 66 -31.62 -7.24 -16.04
N ALA A 67 -31.02 -7.15 -14.86
CA ALA A 67 -29.63 -7.50 -14.69
C ALA A 67 -29.43 -8.87 -15.36
N ASN A 68 -28.51 -8.97 -16.32
CA ASN A 68 -28.19 -10.23 -16.96
C ASN A 68 -27.95 -11.28 -15.85
N VAL A 69 -28.51 -12.49 -16.00
CA VAL A 69 -28.35 -13.57 -14.99
C VAL A 69 -26.88 -13.80 -14.63
N ALA A 70 -25.98 -13.64 -15.60
CA ALA A 70 -24.53 -13.67 -15.39
C ALA A 70 -24.00 -12.52 -14.52
N ALA A 71 -24.50 -11.29 -14.73
CA ALA A 71 -24.12 -10.12 -13.93
C ALA A 71 -24.65 -10.24 -12.49
N GLN A 72 -25.88 -10.72 -12.31
CA GLN A 72 -26.45 -10.94 -10.99
C GLN A 72 -25.69 -12.05 -10.22
N GLY A 73 -25.33 -13.15 -10.90
CA GLY A 73 -24.51 -14.21 -10.32
C GLY A 73 -23.11 -13.74 -9.92
N PHE A 74 -22.46 -12.92 -10.73
CA PHE A 74 -21.14 -12.36 -10.41
C PHE A 74 -21.19 -11.37 -9.25
N SER A 75 -22.19 -10.50 -9.19
CA SER A 75 -22.39 -9.60 -8.05
C SER A 75 -22.65 -10.36 -6.75
N GLN A 76 -23.50 -11.40 -6.78
CA GLN A 76 -23.75 -12.25 -5.61
C GLN A 76 -22.50 -13.01 -5.17
N PHE A 77 -21.71 -13.53 -6.12
CA PHE A 77 -20.43 -14.17 -5.81
C PHE A 77 -19.46 -13.18 -5.15
N TYR A 78 -19.29 -11.99 -5.71
CA TYR A 78 -18.39 -10.99 -5.14
C TYR A 78 -18.86 -10.53 -3.75
N GLU A 79 -20.17 -10.31 -3.54
CA GLU A 79 -20.70 -9.98 -2.22
C GLU A 79 -20.50 -11.11 -1.21
N SER A 80 -20.77 -12.36 -1.59
CA SER A 80 -20.53 -13.53 -0.74
C SER A 80 -19.05 -13.68 -0.40
N PHE A 81 -18.17 -13.56 -1.40
CA PHE A 81 -16.73 -13.61 -1.22
C PHE A 81 -16.26 -12.49 -0.29
N ARG A 82 -16.62 -11.22 -0.56
CA ARG A 82 -16.27 -10.08 0.30
C ARG A 82 -16.77 -10.27 1.72
N ASN A 83 -18.02 -10.68 1.91
CA ASN A 83 -18.61 -10.84 3.24
C ASN A 83 -17.93 -11.99 4.01
N SER A 84 -17.57 -13.07 3.31
CA SER A 84 -16.81 -14.18 3.89
C SER A 84 -15.38 -13.77 4.25
N THR A 85 -14.73 -12.95 3.43
CA THR A 85 -13.38 -12.44 3.70
C THR A 85 -13.39 -11.44 4.86
N SER A 86 -14.32 -10.47 4.85
CA SER A 86 -14.41 -9.48 5.93
C SER A 86 -14.72 -10.11 7.28
N SER A 87 -15.60 -11.11 7.33
CA SER A 87 -15.88 -11.84 8.57
C SER A 87 -14.67 -12.66 9.04
N ARG A 88 -13.97 -13.34 8.14
CA ARG A 88 -12.71 -14.05 8.46
C ARG A 88 -11.61 -13.13 8.98
N ASP A 89 -11.47 -11.94 8.40
CA ASP A 89 -10.47 -10.96 8.82
C ASP A 89 -10.80 -10.42 10.22
N THR A 90 -12.07 -10.13 10.52
CA THR A 90 -12.48 -9.72 11.87
C THR A 90 -12.28 -10.81 12.92
N GLU A 91 -12.50 -12.09 12.58
CA GLU A 91 -12.23 -13.20 13.49
C GLU A 91 -10.74 -13.46 13.68
N ARG A 92 -9.92 -13.27 12.64
CA ARG A 92 -8.45 -13.37 12.74
C ARG A 92 -7.87 -12.29 13.63
N ALA A 93 -8.33 -11.05 13.50
CA ALA A 93 -7.85 -9.91 14.27
C ALA A 93 -7.96 -10.11 15.80
N LYS A 94 -8.88 -10.97 16.27
CA LYS A 94 -9.03 -11.30 17.70
C LYS A 94 -7.85 -12.10 18.28
N PHE A 95 -7.05 -12.73 17.44
CA PHE A 95 -5.94 -13.61 17.84
C PHE A 95 -4.57 -13.06 17.43
N VAL A 96 -4.52 -11.81 16.98
CA VAL A 96 -3.28 -11.11 16.65
C VAL A 96 -3.10 -10.01 17.67
N ILE A 97 -1.95 -10.02 18.33
CA ILE A 97 -1.52 -8.99 19.27
C ILE A 97 -0.47 -8.16 18.55
N GLU A 98 -0.81 -6.92 18.22
CA GLU A 98 0.15 -5.95 17.70
C GLU A 98 1.16 -5.60 18.81
N LEU A 99 2.41 -5.93 18.58
CA LEU A 99 3.55 -5.50 19.35
C LEU A 99 4.10 -4.21 18.73
N GLY A 100 4.46 -3.23 19.57
CA GLY A 100 5.25 -2.09 19.08
C GLY A 100 6.64 -2.53 18.63
N ASP A 101 7.35 -1.64 17.95
CA ASP A 101 8.77 -1.86 17.65
C ASP A 101 9.55 -2.17 18.93
N PRO A 102 10.46 -3.18 18.91
CA PRO A 102 11.27 -3.50 20.07
C PRO A 102 12.09 -2.28 20.49
N SER A 103 12.03 -1.96 21.79
CA SER A 103 12.60 -0.72 22.35
C SER A 103 14.12 -0.63 22.25
N PHE A 104 14.80 -1.77 22.11
CA PHE A 104 16.26 -1.86 22.05
C PHE A 104 16.71 -2.50 20.75
N ARG A 105 17.92 -2.14 20.29
CA ARG A 105 18.54 -2.80 19.15
C ARG A 105 18.97 -4.21 19.54
N ILE A 106 18.62 -5.19 18.71
CA ILE A 106 18.97 -6.60 18.97
C ILE A 106 20.48 -6.83 19.16
N ASP A 107 21.31 -6.07 18.45
CA ASP A 107 22.77 -6.16 18.54
C ASP A 107 23.29 -5.82 19.93
N GLU A 108 22.70 -4.81 20.58
CA GLU A 108 23.07 -4.36 21.92
C GLU A 108 22.59 -5.38 22.96
N ALA A 109 21.34 -5.82 22.85
CA ALA A 109 20.76 -6.82 23.73
C ALA A 109 21.55 -8.15 23.70
N LEU A 110 21.98 -8.61 22.52
CA LEU A 110 22.81 -9.79 22.38
C LEU A 110 24.21 -9.60 22.98
N LYS A 111 24.86 -8.46 22.75
CA LYS A 111 26.18 -8.18 23.33
C LYS A 111 26.14 -8.11 24.86
N ASP A 112 25.10 -7.51 25.42
CA ASP A 112 24.93 -7.45 26.88
C ASP A 112 24.65 -8.84 27.45
N ARG A 113 23.84 -9.64 26.77
CA ARG A 113 23.61 -11.05 27.15
C ARG A 113 24.91 -11.86 27.16
N GLU A 114 25.76 -11.67 26.16
CA GLU A 114 27.06 -12.36 26.06
C GLU A 114 27.94 -12.17 27.29
N ARG A 115 27.88 -10.98 27.91
CA ARG A 115 28.71 -10.64 29.08
C ARG A 115 28.28 -11.38 30.35
N VAL A 116 27.03 -11.83 30.42
CA VAL A 116 26.45 -12.43 31.63
C VAL A 116 26.19 -13.94 31.51
N VAL A 117 26.41 -14.53 30.33
CA VAL A 117 26.22 -15.97 30.11
C VAL A 117 27.48 -16.67 29.67
N LYS A 118 27.59 -17.95 30.06
CA LYS A 118 28.55 -18.85 29.46
C LYS A 118 28.02 -19.35 28.12
N ALA A 119 28.81 -19.26 27.06
CA ALA A 119 28.45 -19.76 25.74
C ALA A 119 28.01 -21.24 25.76
N SER A 120 27.01 -21.58 24.94
CA SER A 120 26.63 -22.97 24.66
C SER A 120 27.50 -23.57 23.56
N SER A 121 27.34 -24.87 23.30
CA SER A 121 27.90 -25.47 22.09
C SER A 121 27.20 -24.90 20.85
N GLN A 122 27.95 -24.74 19.76
CA GLN A 122 27.40 -24.27 18.48
C GLN A 122 26.37 -25.25 17.88
N ARG A 123 26.48 -26.53 18.26
CA ARG A 123 25.56 -27.62 17.86
C ARG A 123 24.39 -27.83 18.81
N TRP A 124 24.25 -26.99 19.84
CA TRP A 124 23.11 -27.10 20.74
C TRP A 124 21.80 -26.85 19.99
N THR A 125 20.80 -27.69 20.25
CA THR A 125 19.45 -27.64 19.66
C THR A 125 18.33 -27.61 20.70
N GLY A 126 18.65 -27.99 21.93
CA GLY A 126 17.68 -28.18 23.00
C GLY A 126 17.24 -29.64 23.14
N GLU A 127 16.42 -29.88 24.14
CA GLU A 127 15.94 -31.23 24.48
C GLU A 127 14.78 -31.64 23.56
N TYR A 128 14.78 -32.90 23.11
CA TYR A 128 13.64 -33.44 22.39
C TYR A 128 12.50 -33.74 23.36
N GLN A 129 11.40 -32.99 23.26
CA GLN A 129 10.24 -33.15 24.14
C GLN A 129 8.94 -32.67 23.46
N PRO A 130 7.78 -33.21 23.89
CA PRO A 130 6.48 -32.71 23.45
C PRO A 130 6.23 -31.29 23.97
N ARG A 131 6.34 -30.27 23.11
CA ARG A 131 6.03 -28.87 23.45
C ARG A 131 4.58 -28.57 23.16
N ARG A 132 3.80 -28.24 24.20
CA ARG A 132 2.37 -27.97 24.11
C ARG A 132 2.13 -26.47 24.04
N PHE A 133 1.17 -26.09 23.21
CA PHE A 133 0.67 -24.74 23.07
C PHE A 133 -0.81 -24.79 23.40
N GLU A 134 -1.22 -24.15 24.49
CA GLU A 134 -2.59 -24.18 24.98
C GLU A 134 -3.38 -22.97 24.47
N SER A 135 -4.67 -23.16 24.25
CA SER A 135 -5.58 -22.13 23.77
C SER A 135 -5.61 -20.95 24.72
N GLY A 136 -5.44 -19.74 24.19
CA GLY A 136 -5.40 -18.50 24.96
C GLY A 136 -3.99 -18.03 25.34
N ASP A 137 -2.98 -18.90 25.32
CA ASP A 137 -1.58 -18.49 25.43
C ASP A 137 -1.10 -17.82 24.14
N THR A 138 0.06 -17.15 24.19
CA THR A 138 0.70 -16.59 23.00
C THR A 138 1.88 -17.43 22.54
N LEU A 139 2.18 -17.41 21.25
CA LEU A 139 3.33 -18.13 20.70
C LEU A 139 4.63 -17.65 21.36
N LYS A 140 4.78 -16.33 21.53
CA LYS A 140 5.93 -15.73 22.22
C LYS A 140 6.04 -16.21 23.66
N SER A 141 4.95 -16.23 24.43
CA SER A 141 5.01 -16.60 25.85
C SER A 141 5.43 -18.05 26.01
N VAL A 142 4.80 -18.96 25.28
CA VAL A 142 5.08 -20.41 25.35
C VAL A 142 6.51 -20.71 24.91
N LEU A 143 6.98 -20.13 23.80
CA LEU A 143 8.36 -20.33 23.35
C LEU A 143 9.37 -19.72 24.32
N ALA A 144 9.09 -18.55 24.91
CA ALA A 144 9.96 -17.95 25.91
C ALA A 144 10.05 -18.83 27.17
N ASP A 145 8.95 -19.47 27.58
CA ASP A 145 8.92 -20.38 28.72
C ASP A 145 9.79 -21.62 28.48
N TYR A 146 9.67 -22.24 27.29
CA TYR A 146 10.55 -23.36 26.91
C TYR A 146 12.01 -22.93 26.81
N ALA A 147 12.29 -21.76 26.24
CA ALA A 147 13.65 -21.23 26.16
C ALA A 147 14.27 -21.09 27.57
N ARG A 148 13.53 -20.46 28.51
CA ARG A 148 14.00 -20.25 29.89
C ARG A 148 14.27 -21.56 30.63
N LYS A 149 13.40 -22.57 30.46
CA LYS A 149 13.61 -23.92 31.03
C LYS A 149 14.91 -24.55 30.56
N GLU A 150 15.35 -24.23 29.35
CA GLU A 150 16.60 -24.74 28.76
C GLU A 150 17.78 -23.75 28.88
N ASN A 151 17.65 -22.73 29.73
CA ASN A 151 18.64 -21.67 29.94
C ASN A 151 19.00 -20.93 28.65
N VAL A 152 18.02 -20.66 27.81
CA VAL A 152 18.13 -19.86 26.58
C VAL A 152 17.21 -18.66 26.67
N GLU A 153 17.67 -17.52 26.19
CA GLU A 153 16.85 -16.31 26.08
C GLU A 153 16.17 -16.25 24.70
N LEU A 154 14.85 -15.97 24.67
CA LEU A 154 14.13 -15.75 23.42
C LEU A 154 14.03 -14.25 23.13
N PHE A 155 14.65 -13.82 22.03
CA PHE A 155 14.49 -12.48 21.48
C PHE A 155 13.43 -12.49 20.38
N TRP A 156 12.22 -12.08 20.75
CA TRP A 156 11.09 -11.91 19.84
C TRP A 156 11.10 -10.51 19.22
N TYR A 157 11.65 -10.39 18.02
CA TYR A 157 11.78 -9.13 17.26
C TYR A 157 10.86 -9.14 16.04
N LEU A 158 9.57 -9.32 16.33
CA LEU A 158 8.45 -9.23 15.40
C LEU A 158 7.47 -8.19 15.95
N ASP A 159 6.77 -7.51 15.05
CA ASP A 159 5.73 -6.51 15.35
C ASP A 159 4.39 -7.14 15.76
N LYS A 160 4.28 -8.47 15.74
CA LYS A 160 3.08 -9.20 16.11
C LYS A 160 3.41 -10.40 16.98
N ASP A 161 2.44 -10.79 17.80
CA ASP A 161 2.36 -12.06 18.49
C ASP A 161 0.97 -12.66 18.26
N TYR A 162 0.84 -13.97 18.41
CA TYR A 162 -0.38 -14.68 18.07
C TYR A 162 -0.90 -15.46 19.25
N VAL A 163 -2.19 -15.34 19.49
CA VAL A 163 -2.91 -16.14 20.48
C VAL A 163 -3.23 -17.50 19.87
N VAL A 164 -2.89 -18.55 20.58
CA VAL A 164 -3.17 -19.93 20.20
C VAL A 164 -4.69 -20.12 20.19
N LYS A 165 -5.24 -20.45 19.00
CA LYS A 165 -6.68 -20.65 18.81
C LYS A 165 -7.18 -21.97 19.37
N GLN A 166 -6.39 -23.02 19.20
CA GLN A 166 -6.72 -24.40 19.56
C GLN A 166 -5.44 -25.07 20.02
N ASN A 167 -5.55 -25.97 20.99
CA ASN A 167 -4.40 -26.67 21.55
C ASN A 167 -3.66 -27.43 20.46
N PHE A 168 -2.34 -27.27 20.41
CA PHE A 168 -1.48 -28.05 19.52
C PHE A 168 -0.19 -28.45 20.22
N ARG A 169 0.52 -29.40 19.60
CA ARG A 169 1.75 -29.96 20.13
C ARG A 169 2.80 -30.04 19.03
N VAL A 170 4.03 -29.71 19.38
CA VAL A 170 5.20 -29.85 18.51
C VAL A 170 6.17 -30.82 19.18
N ASP A 171 6.34 -31.99 18.56
CA ASP A 171 7.23 -33.05 19.04
C ASP A 171 8.61 -32.89 18.35
N SER A 172 9.49 -32.07 18.94
CA SER A 172 10.84 -31.81 18.40
C SER A 172 11.80 -31.28 19.47
N ASP A 173 12.99 -30.81 19.09
CA ASP A 173 13.85 -29.98 19.95
C ASP A 173 13.42 -28.49 19.96
N PHE A 174 14.02 -27.67 20.82
CA PHE A 174 13.62 -26.27 20.99
C PHE A 174 13.83 -25.44 19.72
N LEU A 175 14.98 -25.58 19.05
CA LEU A 175 15.28 -24.81 17.85
C LEU A 175 14.40 -25.24 16.68
N SER A 176 14.12 -26.54 16.55
CA SER A 176 13.17 -27.06 15.57
C SER A 176 11.76 -26.53 15.81
N ALA A 177 11.29 -26.51 17.06
CA ALA A 177 9.99 -25.94 17.41
C ALA A 177 9.91 -24.45 17.08
N LEU A 178 10.95 -23.67 17.42
CA LEU A 178 11.04 -22.25 17.09
C LEU A 178 11.00 -22.01 15.57
N TYR A 179 11.74 -22.82 14.80
CA TYR A 179 11.73 -22.74 13.34
C TYR A 179 10.34 -23.06 12.77
N GLN A 180 9.70 -24.13 13.21
CA GLN A 180 8.36 -24.53 12.74
C GLN A 180 7.31 -23.45 13.05
N VAL A 181 7.34 -22.89 14.27
CA VAL A 181 6.43 -21.79 14.64
C VAL A 181 6.69 -20.56 13.79
N GLY A 182 7.96 -20.16 13.60
CA GLY A 182 8.31 -19.03 12.75
C GLY A 182 7.85 -19.20 11.29
N ARG A 183 7.96 -20.42 10.75
CA ARG A 183 7.45 -20.72 9.40
C ARG A 183 5.91 -20.70 9.33
N ALA A 184 5.22 -21.16 10.37
CA ALA A 184 3.77 -21.22 10.39
C ALA A 184 3.11 -19.84 10.38
N ILE A 185 3.79 -18.82 10.94
CA ILE A 185 3.29 -17.45 10.97
C ILE A 185 3.90 -16.56 9.88
N ASN A 186 4.81 -17.09 9.05
CA ASN A 186 5.58 -16.31 8.07
C ASN A 186 4.72 -15.48 7.10
N ASP A 187 3.58 -16.04 6.67
CA ASP A 187 2.73 -15.41 5.64
C ASP A 187 1.93 -14.22 6.17
N ASP A 188 1.90 -14.00 7.49
CA ASP A 188 1.21 -12.88 8.12
C ASP A 188 2.10 -11.63 8.27
N PHE A 189 3.35 -11.69 7.77
CA PHE A 189 4.36 -10.63 7.87
C PHE A 189 4.74 -10.07 6.50
N GLU A 190 5.26 -8.84 6.47
CA GLU A 190 5.65 -8.17 5.22
C GLU A 190 6.93 -8.81 4.63
N PHE A 191 7.85 -9.22 5.50
CA PHE A 191 9.11 -9.85 5.11
C PHE A 191 9.21 -11.28 5.65
N GLU A 192 10.09 -12.08 5.03
CA GLU A 192 10.34 -13.44 5.51
C GLU A 192 10.88 -13.43 6.95
N ILE A 193 10.26 -14.24 7.80
CA ILE A 193 10.70 -14.43 9.17
C ILE A 193 11.89 -15.38 9.19
N TYR A 194 12.95 -14.94 9.84
CA TYR A 194 14.13 -15.73 10.09
C TYR A 194 14.26 -16.07 11.57
N THR A 195 14.67 -17.31 11.83
CA THR A 195 15.02 -17.77 13.17
C THR A 195 16.50 -18.11 13.23
N PHE A 196 17.15 -17.74 14.34
CA PHE A 196 18.58 -17.93 14.56
C PHE A 196 18.86 -18.45 15.96
N PHE A 197 19.97 -19.15 16.11
CA PHE A 197 20.55 -19.50 17.40
C PHE A 197 21.95 -18.91 17.56
N CYS A 198 22.10 -18.06 18.57
CA CYS A 198 23.31 -17.35 18.91
C CYS A 198 23.99 -18.04 20.11
N HIS A 199 24.87 -19.00 19.83
CA HIS A 199 25.48 -19.88 20.83
C HIS A 199 26.30 -19.14 21.90
N ARG A 200 27.01 -18.06 21.53
CA ARG A 200 27.79 -17.24 22.49
C ARG A 200 26.89 -16.56 23.52
N GLN A 201 25.72 -16.12 23.09
CA GLN A 201 24.74 -15.40 23.89
C GLN A 201 23.69 -16.32 24.54
N ARG A 202 23.75 -17.65 24.32
CA ARG A 202 22.69 -18.61 24.69
C ARG A 202 21.30 -18.05 24.36
N ALA A 203 21.15 -17.59 23.13
CA ALA A 203 19.99 -16.84 22.71
C ALA A 203 19.39 -17.42 21.43
N ALA A 204 18.07 -17.45 21.38
CA ALA A 204 17.32 -17.72 20.17
C ALA A 204 16.64 -16.44 19.71
N VAL A 205 16.71 -16.16 18.42
CA VAL A 205 16.24 -14.91 17.82
C VAL A 205 15.20 -15.25 16.76
N ILE A 206 14.10 -14.52 16.74
CA ILE A 206 13.12 -14.53 15.66
C ILE A 206 12.91 -13.10 15.17
N THR A 207 13.09 -12.86 13.87
CA THR A 207 13.01 -11.51 13.28
C THR A 207 12.83 -11.54 11.75
N GLU A 208 12.12 -10.55 11.23
CA GLU A 208 12.02 -10.24 9.80
C GLU A 208 13.26 -9.50 9.26
N LYS A 209 13.93 -8.73 10.13
CA LYS A 209 14.99 -7.78 9.75
C LYS A 209 16.29 -8.14 10.46
N PRO A 210 16.93 -9.28 10.10
CA PRO A 210 18.16 -9.68 10.76
C PRO A 210 19.24 -8.63 10.52
N THR A 211 19.96 -8.24 11.58
CA THR A 211 21.11 -7.36 11.45
C THR A 211 22.31 -8.12 10.90
N ARG A 212 23.35 -7.39 10.49
CA ARG A 212 24.62 -8.02 10.11
C ARG A 212 25.23 -8.80 11.28
N PHE A 213 25.16 -8.28 12.50
CA PHE A 213 25.70 -8.95 13.67
C PHE A 213 25.03 -10.30 13.90
N VAL A 214 23.69 -10.38 13.80
CA VAL A 214 22.95 -11.64 13.95
C VAL A 214 23.36 -12.65 12.86
N ARG A 215 23.46 -12.22 11.60
CA ARG A 215 23.85 -13.11 10.49
C ARG A 215 25.27 -13.65 10.64
N ASP A 216 26.20 -12.82 11.12
CA ASP A 216 27.62 -13.18 11.19
C ASP A 216 27.94 -14.01 12.46
N ASN A 217 27.15 -13.89 13.53
CA ASN A 217 27.44 -14.53 14.84
C ASN A 217 26.47 -15.64 15.24
N CYS A 218 25.33 -15.76 14.55
CA CYS A 218 24.29 -16.73 14.88
C CYS A 218 24.08 -17.73 13.75
N ARG A 219 23.75 -18.97 14.12
CA ARG A 219 23.39 -20.01 13.17
C ARG A 219 21.94 -19.81 12.76
N LYS A 220 21.69 -19.57 11.47
CA LYS A 220 20.33 -19.60 10.90
C LYS A 220 19.73 -20.99 11.09
N LEU A 221 18.49 -21.06 11.55
CA LEU A 221 17.78 -22.32 11.68
C LEU A 221 17.15 -22.67 10.33
N THR A 222 17.28 -23.94 9.97
CA THR A 222 16.69 -24.54 8.77
C THR A 222 16.16 -25.91 9.15
N ASN A 223 15.19 -26.40 8.40
CA ASN A 223 14.73 -27.79 8.49
C ASN A 223 15.85 -28.76 8.10
#